data_AF-A0A6N0LK88-F1
#
_entry.id   AF-A0A6N0LK88-F1
#
_cell.length_a   1.000
_cell.length_b   1.000
_cell.length_c   1.000
_cell.angle_alpha   90.00
_cell.angle_beta   90.00
_cell.angle_gamma   90.00
#
_symmetry.space_group_name_H-M   'P 1'
#
loop_
_entity.id
_entity.type
_entity.pdbx_description
1 polymer ?
#
loop_
_entity_poly.entity_id
_entity_poly.type
_entity_poly.pdbx_seq_one_letter_code
_entity_poly.pdbx_strand_id
1 'polypeptide(L)'
;MNMSPAATIKVKGLDRVRAYLNDIIKEGYMLYEADIELQRLIQSHDLINKLNGPENCQDLLDSVENNESQYGSRLGVEYKKSSNRTEDLALMLNDNGEWSESSHYNYELDDSRFLNIARLRQALIDYASCQSVPQ
;
A
#
# COMPACT_ATOMS: atom_id res chain seq x y z
N MET A 1 17.63 26.13 -12.31
CA MET A 1 17.23 24.73 -12.06
C MET A 1 15.80 24.60 -12.55
N ASN A 2 15.62 24.08 -13.77
CA ASN A 2 14.28 23.91 -14.36
C ASN A 2 13.70 22.59 -13.88
N MET A 3 12.59 22.67 -13.15
CA MET A 3 11.77 21.50 -12.83
C MET A 3 11.10 21.02 -14.13
N SER A 4 11.25 19.72 -14.41
CA SER A 4 10.63 19.08 -15.58
C SER A 4 9.10 19.05 -15.44
N PRO A 5 8.30 19.30 -16.50
CA PRO A 5 6.84 19.43 -16.40
C PRO A 5 6.08 18.10 -16.30
N ALA A 6 6.76 16.95 -16.26
CA ALA A 6 6.12 15.64 -16.51
C ALA A 6 5.43 14.99 -15.29
N ALA A 7 5.55 15.51 -14.06
CA ALA A 7 5.01 14.85 -12.86
C ALA A 7 3.89 15.64 -12.15
N THR A 8 3.21 16.55 -12.86
CA THR A 8 2.02 17.24 -12.33
C THR A 8 0.78 16.73 -13.04
N ILE A 9 0.47 15.43 -12.91
CA ILE A 9 -0.93 15.01 -12.95
C ILE A 9 -1.58 15.77 -11.79
N LYS A 10 -2.20 16.90 -12.12
CA LYS A 10 -2.71 17.88 -11.19
C LYS A 10 -3.53 17.16 -10.11
N VAL A 11 -3.08 17.26 -8.86
CA VAL A 11 -3.75 16.80 -7.63
C VAL A 11 -5.27 17.06 -7.64
N LYS A 12 -5.74 18.13 -8.31
CA LYS A 12 -7.16 18.46 -8.53
C LYS A 12 -7.98 17.43 -9.33
N GLY A 13 -7.36 16.63 -10.20
CA GLY A 13 -8.02 15.58 -10.97
C GLY A 13 -8.31 14.34 -10.12
N LEU A 14 -7.33 13.94 -9.29
CA LEU A 14 -7.46 12.80 -8.38
C LEU A 14 -8.56 13.01 -7.34
N ASP A 15 -8.69 14.21 -6.77
CA ASP A 15 -9.76 14.52 -5.81
C ASP A 15 -11.16 14.41 -6.43
N ARG A 16 -11.32 14.83 -7.70
CA ARG A 16 -12.59 14.71 -8.43
C ARG A 16 -12.94 13.25 -8.72
N VAL A 17 -11.95 12.47 -9.14
CA VAL A 17 -12.13 11.04 -9.38
C VAL A 17 -12.46 10.31 -8.07
N ARG A 18 -11.77 10.65 -6.97
CA ARG A 18 -12.05 10.12 -5.64
C ARG A 18 -13.48 10.43 -5.20
N ALA A 19 -13.96 11.66 -5.41
CA ALA A 19 -15.33 12.04 -5.12
C ALA A 19 -16.34 11.23 -5.94
N TYR A 20 -16.12 11.11 -7.26
CA TYR A 20 -16.96 10.31 -8.15
C TYR A 20 -17.05 8.83 -7.71
N LEU A 21 -15.92 8.19 -7.42
CA LEU A 21 -15.91 6.79 -6.97
C LEU A 21 -16.63 6.62 -5.62
N ASN A 22 -16.44 7.57 -4.69
CA ASN A 22 -17.13 7.55 -3.40
C ASN A 22 -18.65 7.69 -3.56
N ASP A 23 -19.11 8.54 -4.48
CA ASP A 23 -20.54 8.71 -4.77
C ASP A 23 -21.14 7.43 -5.35
N ILE A 24 -20.47 6.75 -6.29
CA ILE A 24 -20.90 5.45 -6.82
C ILE A 24 -21.08 4.42 -5.70
N ILE A 25 -20.06 4.29 -4.84
CA ILE A 25 -20.07 3.33 -3.73
C ILE A 25 -21.19 3.66 -2.74
N LYS A 26 -21.38 4.94 -2.43
CA LYS A 26 -22.41 5.41 -1.48
C LYS A 26 -23.82 5.20 -2.01
N GLU A 27 -24.03 5.40 -3.30
CA GLU A 27 -25.32 5.17 -3.97
C GLU A 27 -25.58 3.68 -4.24
N GLY A 28 -24.64 2.80 -3.94
CA GLY A 28 -24.78 1.35 -4.08
C GLY A 28 -24.73 0.86 -5.53
N TYR A 29 -24.20 1.67 -6.44
CA TYR A 29 -23.96 1.25 -7.82
C TYR A 29 -22.80 0.25 -7.88
N MET A 30 -22.87 -0.65 -8.86
CA MET A 30 -21.75 -1.54 -9.16
C MET A 30 -20.62 -0.75 -9.82
N LEU A 31 -19.40 -0.96 -9.34
CA LEU A 31 -18.20 -0.48 -9.99
C LEU A 31 -17.90 -1.33 -11.24
N TYR A 32 -17.59 -0.68 -12.35
CA TYR A 32 -17.05 -1.36 -13.52
C TYR A 32 -15.55 -1.62 -13.34
N GLU A 33 -14.96 -2.49 -14.18
CA GLU A 33 -13.53 -2.83 -14.11
C GLU A 33 -12.63 -1.60 -14.12
N ALA A 34 -12.95 -0.59 -14.94
CA ALA A 34 -12.22 0.66 -15.02
C ALA A 34 -12.30 1.47 -13.71
N ASP A 35 -13.43 1.46 -13.00
CA ASP A 35 -13.59 2.15 -11.73
C ASP A 35 -12.74 1.47 -10.63
N ILE A 36 -12.69 0.14 -10.65
CA ILE A 36 -11.85 -0.67 -9.74
C ILE A 36 -10.37 -0.39 -9.99
N GLU A 37 -9.95 -0.36 -11.26
CA GLU A 37 -8.58 -0.03 -11.63
C GLU A 37 -8.20 1.38 -11.18
N LEU A 38 -9.09 2.35 -11.38
CA LEU A 38 -8.87 3.73 -10.98
C LEU A 38 -8.79 3.90 -9.47
N GLN A 39 -9.65 3.21 -8.71
CA GLN A 39 -9.59 3.16 -7.26
C GLN A 39 -8.26 2.60 -6.77
N ARG A 40 -7.77 1.52 -7.40
CA ARG A 40 -6.48 0.91 -7.10
C ARG A 40 -5.32 1.88 -7.33
N LEU A 41 -5.29 2.57 -8.47
CA LEU A 41 -4.27 3.57 -8.78
C LEU A 41 -4.27 4.74 -7.78
N ILE A 42 -5.45 5.20 -7.35
CA ILE A 42 -5.57 6.22 -6.29
C ILE A 42 -4.95 5.73 -4.97
N GLN A 43 -5.27 4.50 -4.57
CA GLN A 43 -4.72 3.92 -3.34
C GLN A 43 -3.20 3.76 -3.41
N SER A 44 -2.67 3.34 -4.55
CA SER A 44 -1.23 3.25 -4.81
C SER A 44 -0.55 4.62 -4.70
N HIS A 45 -1.14 5.65 -5.29
CA HIS A 45 -0.66 7.03 -5.19
C HIS A 45 -0.66 7.56 -3.75
N ASP A 46 -1.74 7.34 -3.01
CA ASP A 46 -1.85 7.74 -1.61
C ASP A 46 -0.81 7.05 -0.73
N LEU A 47 -0.56 5.75 -0.97
CA LEU A 47 0.44 4.99 -0.23
C LEU A 47 1.86 5.52 -0.47
N ILE A 48 2.22 5.76 -1.73
CA ILE A 48 3.54 6.31 -2.09
C ILE A 48 3.74 7.69 -1.47
N ASN A 49 2.73 8.56 -1.55
CA ASN A 49 2.81 9.90 -0.94
C ASN A 49 2.91 9.84 0.58
N LYS A 50 2.17 8.94 1.25
CA LYS A 50 2.24 8.75 2.71
C LYS A 50 3.64 8.33 3.16
N LEU A 51 4.40 7.66 2.29
CA LEU A 51 5.78 7.23 2.51
C LEU A 51 6.81 8.21 1.92
N ASN A 52 6.39 9.40 1.48
CA ASN A 52 7.24 10.45 0.92
C ASN A 52 7.98 10.06 -0.37
N GLY A 53 7.39 9.20 -1.21
CA GLY A 53 7.90 8.91 -2.55
C GLY A 53 8.25 7.44 -2.79
N PRO A 54 8.44 7.07 -4.07
CA PRO A 54 8.72 5.70 -4.48
C PRO A 54 10.08 5.19 -3.97
N GLU A 55 11.07 6.06 -3.77
CA GLU A 55 12.39 5.69 -3.25
C GLU A 55 12.29 5.11 -1.84
N ASN A 56 11.59 5.80 -0.93
CA ASN A 56 11.39 5.31 0.44
C ASN A 56 10.51 4.05 0.47
N CYS A 57 9.58 3.90 -0.48
CA CYS A 57 8.80 2.68 -0.63
C CYS A 57 9.69 1.50 -1.00
N GLN A 58 10.65 1.72 -1.89
CA GLN A 58 11.63 0.70 -2.28
C GLN A 58 12.56 0.36 -1.13
N ASP A 59 13.10 1.36 -0.41
CA ASP A 59 13.95 1.15 0.76
C ASP A 59 13.25 0.30 1.83
N LEU A 60 11.96 0.56 2.08
CA LEU A 60 11.13 -0.23 3.00
C LEU A 60 10.88 -1.66 2.53
N LEU A 61 10.82 -1.90 1.21
CA LEU A 61 10.70 -3.25 0.68
C LEU A 61 12.02 -4.00 0.71
N ASP A 62 13.12 -3.30 0.47
CA ASP A 62 14.47 -3.84 0.50
C ASP A 62 14.92 -4.18 1.93
N SER A 63 14.32 -3.52 2.94
CA SER A 63 14.52 -3.87 4.36
C SER A 63 13.72 -5.08 4.83
N VAL A 64 12.84 -5.66 4.00
CA VAL A 64 12.11 -6.89 4.34
C VAL A 64 13.05 -8.07 4.14
N GLU A 65 13.43 -8.73 5.23
CA GLU A 65 14.43 -9.79 5.23
C GLU A 65 13.81 -11.15 4.89
N ASN A 66 12.52 -11.36 5.18
CA ASN A 66 11.87 -12.65 5.04
C ASN A 66 10.77 -12.68 3.95
N ASN A 67 10.78 -13.74 3.13
CA ASN A 67 9.82 -13.90 2.04
C ASN A 67 8.40 -14.30 2.50
N GLU A 68 8.23 -14.79 3.74
CA GLU A 68 6.94 -15.09 4.34
C GLU A 68 6.27 -13.86 4.96
N SER A 69 6.97 -12.73 5.05
CA SER A 69 6.45 -11.50 5.61
C SER A 69 5.33 -10.92 4.76
N GLN A 70 4.22 -10.61 5.44
CA GLN A 70 3.03 -10.06 4.80
C GLN A 70 2.86 -8.57 5.12
N TYR A 71 3.35 -8.15 6.28
CA TYR A 71 3.27 -6.79 6.76
C TYR A 71 4.60 -6.34 7.36
N GLY A 72 4.87 -5.04 7.30
CA GLY A 72 5.96 -4.39 8.03
C GLY A 72 5.43 -3.28 8.92
N SER A 73 6.22 -2.88 9.91
CA SER A 73 6.00 -1.65 10.68
C SER A 73 6.97 -0.56 10.23
N ARG A 74 6.70 0.68 10.64
CA ARG A 74 7.64 1.81 10.45
C ARG A 74 8.98 1.62 11.15
N LEU A 75 9.06 0.68 12.09
CA LEU A 75 10.28 0.36 12.84
C LEU A 75 11.06 -0.81 12.23
N GLY A 76 10.65 -1.31 11.06
CA GLY A 76 11.31 -2.42 10.39
C GLY A 76 10.92 -3.81 10.91
N VAL A 77 10.00 -3.89 11.88
CA VAL A 77 9.50 -5.20 12.36
C VAL A 77 8.57 -5.81 11.31
N GLU A 78 8.81 -7.08 10.99
CA GLU A 78 8.04 -7.86 10.02
C GLU A 78 6.98 -8.73 10.71
N TYR A 79 5.82 -8.85 10.07
CA TYR A 79 4.67 -9.58 10.59
C TYR A 79 4.00 -10.44 9.51
N LYS A 80 3.33 -11.51 9.98
CA LYS A 80 2.37 -12.27 9.17
C LYS A 80 1.16 -12.68 10.01
N LYS A 81 0.03 -12.91 9.36
CA LYS A 81 -1.13 -13.48 10.05
C LYS A 81 -0.80 -14.91 10.49
N SER A 82 -1.13 -15.26 11.73
CA SER A 82 -0.92 -16.61 12.27
C SER A 82 -1.93 -17.62 11.71
N SER A 83 -3.13 -17.15 11.39
CA SER A 83 -4.24 -17.95 10.89
C SER A 83 -5.23 -17.05 10.13
N ASN A 84 -6.33 -17.63 9.67
CA ASN A 84 -7.44 -16.88 9.06
C ASN A 84 -8.42 -16.30 10.10
N ARG A 85 -8.23 -16.55 11.40
CA ARG A 85 -9.07 -16.01 12.47
C ARG A 85 -8.57 -14.63 12.84
N THR A 86 -9.49 -13.66 12.88
CA THR A 86 -9.19 -12.27 13.16
C THR A 86 -8.64 -12.05 14.56
N GLU A 87 -9.16 -12.82 15.53
CA GLU A 87 -8.87 -12.69 16.97
C GLU A 87 -7.64 -13.49 17.43
N ASP A 88 -6.99 -14.24 16.53
CA ASP A 88 -5.71 -14.88 16.87
C ASP A 88 -4.60 -13.82 16.84
N LEU A 89 -3.61 -13.95 17.72
CA LEU A 89 -2.42 -13.09 17.71
C LEU A 89 -1.61 -13.35 16.43
N ALA A 90 -1.19 -12.28 15.78
CA ALA A 90 -0.29 -12.32 14.64
C ALA A 90 1.11 -12.80 15.04
N LEU A 91 1.91 -13.17 14.05
CA LEU A 91 3.31 -13.52 14.25
C LEU A 91 4.21 -12.33 13.89
N MET A 92 5.24 -12.09 14.71
CA MET A 92 6.33 -11.16 14.44
C MET A 92 7.64 -11.92 14.21
N LEU A 93 8.44 -11.45 13.27
CA LEU A 93 9.80 -11.95 13.05
C LEU A 93 10.70 -11.36 14.13
N ASN A 94 11.38 -12.21 14.89
CA ASN A 94 12.31 -11.78 15.93
C ASN A 94 13.75 -11.70 15.38
N ASP A 95 14.66 -11.18 16.21
CA ASP A 95 16.08 -11.00 15.86
C ASP A 95 16.83 -12.32 15.61
N ASN A 96 16.25 -13.47 15.98
CA ASN A 96 16.80 -14.78 15.67
C ASN A 96 16.35 -15.31 14.30
N GLY A 97 15.54 -14.53 13.56
CA GLY A 97 14.92 -14.94 12.30
C GLY A 97 13.76 -15.94 12.49
N GLU A 98 13.19 -16.04 13.69
CA GLU A 98 12.10 -16.95 14.00
C GLU A 98 10.77 -16.21 14.15
N TRP A 99 9.68 -16.87 13.76
CA TRP A 99 8.33 -16.36 13.96
C TRP A 99 7.87 -16.62 15.38
N SER A 100 7.51 -15.55 16.09
CA SER A 100 7.00 -15.60 17.46
C SER A 100 5.67 -14.88 17.58
N GLU A 101 4.88 -15.20 18.60
CA GLU A 101 3.62 -14.51 18.87
C GLU A 101 3.86 -13.02 19.12
N SER A 102 3.12 -12.18 18.42
CA SER A 102 3.17 -10.72 18.58
C SER A 102 2.18 -10.25 19.63
N SER A 103 2.27 -8.97 20.01
CA SER A 103 1.29 -8.29 20.85
C SER A 103 0.05 -7.79 20.07
N HIS A 104 -0.07 -8.13 18.78
CA HIS A 104 -1.11 -7.63 17.90
C HIS A 104 -1.99 -8.77 17.38
N TYR A 105 -3.27 -8.50 17.22
CA TYR A 105 -4.19 -9.45 16.58
C TYR A 105 -4.07 -9.44 15.05
N ASN A 106 -4.48 -10.53 14.41
CA ASN A 106 -4.47 -10.63 12.95
C ASN A 106 -5.26 -9.50 12.27
N TYR A 107 -6.38 -9.05 12.84
CA TYR A 107 -7.14 -7.94 12.26
C TYR A 107 -6.41 -6.59 12.36
N GLU A 108 -5.54 -6.40 13.36
CA GLU A 108 -4.82 -5.14 13.53
C GLU A 108 -3.78 -4.93 12.43
N LEU A 109 -3.27 -6.00 11.80
CA LEU A 109 -2.33 -5.89 10.69
C LEU A 109 -2.93 -5.18 9.47
N ASP A 110 -4.26 -5.13 9.35
CA ASP A 110 -4.94 -4.40 8.29
C ASP A 110 -5.08 -2.88 8.60
N ASP A 111 -4.68 -2.44 9.81
CA ASP A 111 -4.69 -1.03 10.20
C ASP A 111 -3.59 -0.21 9.51
N SER A 112 -3.83 1.10 9.44
CA SER A 112 -2.90 2.08 8.86
C SER A 112 -1.51 2.20 9.52
N ARG A 113 -1.30 1.53 10.67
CA ARG A 113 -0.03 1.44 11.41
C ARG A 113 0.93 0.43 10.78
N PHE A 114 0.37 -0.60 10.14
CA PHE A 114 1.11 -1.64 9.45
C PHE A 114 1.10 -1.36 7.95
N LEU A 115 2.15 -1.84 7.29
CA LEU A 115 2.36 -1.69 5.87
C LEU A 115 2.22 -3.05 5.21
N ASN A 116 1.14 -3.24 4.47
CA ASN A 116 0.96 -4.46 3.69
C ASN A 116 1.99 -4.49 2.53
N ILE A 117 2.89 -5.46 2.57
CA ILE A 117 4.04 -5.58 1.65
C ILE A 117 3.56 -5.80 0.21
N ALA A 118 2.53 -6.63 0.01
CA ALA A 118 1.98 -6.88 -1.31
C ALA A 118 1.36 -5.61 -1.93
N ARG A 119 0.63 -4.82 -1.13
CA ARG A 119 0.08 -3.53 -1.57
C ARG A 119 1.17 -2.53 -1.90
N LEU A 120 2.26 -2.51 -1.14
CA LEU A 120 3.40 -1.63 -1.42
C LEU A 120 4.11 -2.01 -2.73
N ARG A 121 4.36 -3.31 -2.97
CA ARG A 121 4.90 -3.81 -4.24
C ARG A 121 4.00 -3.40 -5.41
N GLN A 122 2.69 -3.60 -5.27
CA GLN A 122 1.73 -3.20 -6.31
C GLN A 122 1.75 -1.69 -6.56
N ALA A 123 1.86 -0.88 -5.51
CA ALA A 123 1.92 0.57 -5.66
C ALA A 123 3.12 1.04 -6.48
N LEU A 124 4.29 0.42 -6.29
CA LEU A 124 5.48 0.71 -7.08
C LEU A 124 5.33 0.29 -8.55
N ILE A 125 4.72 -0.86 -8.81
CA ILE A 125 4.40 -1.30 -10.18
C ILE A 125 3.48 -0.28 -10.86
N ASP A 126 2.44 0.14 -10.15
CA ASP A 126 1.47 1.12 -10.64
C ASP A 126 2.15 2.45 -10.95
N TYR A 127 2.98 2.93 -10.04
CA TYR A 127 3.76 4.14 -10.23
C TYR A 127 4.64 4.07 -11.47
N ALA A 128 5.41 2.98 -11.63
CA ALA A 128 6.26 2.79 -12.80
C ALA A 128 5.45 2.75 -14.11
N SER A 129 4.27 2.12 -14.10
CA SER A 129 3.38 2.05 -15.26
C SER A 129 2.82 3.42 -15.68
N CYS A 130 2.59 4.31 -14.71
CA CYS A 130 2.13 5.67 -15.01
C CYS A 130 3.25 6.58 -15.56
N GLN A 131 4.52 6.26 -15.28
CA GLN A 131 5.67 7.01 -15.77
C GLN A 131 6.14 6.60 -17.17
N SER A 132 5.77 5.38 -17.62
CA SER A 132 6.23 4.82 -18.90
C SER A 132 5.39 5.23 -20.11
N VAL A 133 4.42 6.14 -19.96
CA VAL A 133 3.63 6.66 -21.07
C VAL A 133 4.53 7.53 -21.97
N PRO A 134 4.79 7.14 -23.23
CA PRO A 134 5.55 7.98 -24.15
C PRO A 134 4.80 9.30 -24.37
N GLN A 135 5.53 10.42 -24.33
CA GLN A 135 5.02 11.73 -24.73
C GLN A 135 4.70 11.77 -26.23
#